data_AF-A0A8C8DYW0-F1
#
_entry.id   AF-A0A8C8DYW0-F1
#
_cell.length_a   1.000
_cell.length_b   1.000
_cell.length_c   1.000
_cell.angle_alpha   90.00
_cell.angle_beta   90.00
_cell.angle_gamma   90.00
#
_symmetry.space_group_name_H-M   'P 1'
#
loop_
_entity.id
_entity.type
_entity.pdbx_description
1 polymer ?
#
loop_
_entity_poly.entity_id
_entity_poly.type
_entity_poly.pdbx_seq_one_letter_code
_entity_poly.pdbx_strand_id
1 'polypeptide(L)'
;MFPLHCFVLGSLLFQAGCYFSEEKSPEESRMQPPTVVVAIIARNAAHALPYYLGALERLNYPKDRISVWAATDHNVDNTTAILREWLTVMQKYYHYVEWRPMDQPASYAGELGPKHWPNSRYEYVMKLKQAALNFARKRWADYILYADTDNILTNPDTLQLMIAENKSVIAPMLDSQGAYSNFWCGITPQGYYRRTAEYFPTRHRHRLGCFPVPMVHSTVLLNLRKEGMKKLAFYPPHKDYSWPYDDIIVFAFSCRAAGLFLSTFSTRPLLVEPCHYAGDPQWVSDTETSTLWDNDAVRTDWRGSHKTLKGAGPAPDMLSVGYRDEL
;
A
#
# COMPACT_ATOMS: atom_id res chain seq x y z
N MET A 1 42.83 -20.94 66.28
CA MET A 1 42.22 -19.97 65.37
C MET A 1 42.59 -20.36 63.94
N PHE A 2 41.62 -20.88 63.18
CA PHE A 2 41.60 -20.96 61.71
C PHE A 2 41.48 -19.53 61.11
N PRO A 3 41.58 -19.31 59.78
CA PRO A 3 42.72 -19.45 58.87
C PRO A 3 42.92 -18.13 58.06
N LEU A 4 43.84 -18.05 57.09
CA LEU A 4 43.50 -17.52 55.75
C LEU A 4 44.60 -17.85 54.73
N HIS A 5 44.28 -18.79 53.86
CA HIS A 5 44.95 -18.96 52.58
C HIS A 5 44.43 -17.89 51.61
N CYS A 6 45.34 -17.14 50.99
CA CYS A 6 45.04 -16.44 49.74
C CYS A 6 45.93 -17.03 48.64
N PHE A 7 45.48 -18.15 48.06
CA PHE A 7 45.95 -18.57 46.75
C PHE A 7 45.32 -17.65 45.71
N VAL A 8 46.12 -16.75 45.15
CA VAL A 8 45.75 -16.00 43.94
C VAL A 8 45.96 -16.93 42.76
N LEU A 9 44.88 -17.60 42.32
CA LEU A 9 44.84 -18.26 41.01
C LEU A 9 44.81 -17.17 39.94
N GLY A 10 45.98 -16.88 39.37
CA GLY A 10 46.08 -16.11 38.13
C GLY A 10 45.50 -16.94 36.99
N SER A 11 44.28 -16.62 36.57
CA SER A 11 43.70 -17.13 35.34
C SER A 11 44.48 -16.57 34.15
N LEU A 12 45.36 -17.40 33.59
CA LEU A 12 45.92 -17.18 32.26
C LEU A 12 44.78 -17.34 31.24
N LEU A 13 44.11 -16.22 30.92
CA LEU A 13 43.30 -16.12 29.72
C LEU A 13 44.26 -16.12 28.53
N PHE A 14 44.51 -17.30 27.96
CA PHE A 14 45.05 -17.40 26.62
C PHE A 14 44.01 -16.84 25.65
N GLN A 15 44.15 -15.55 25.34
CA GLN A 15 43.50 -14.95 24.20
C GLN A 15 44.20 -15.53 22.97
N ALA A 16 43.66 -16.61 22.42
CA ALA A 16 44.08 -17.14 21.12
C ALA A 16 43.71 -16.09 20.06
N GLY A 17 44.60 -15.11 19.88
CA GLY A 17 44.59 -14.25 18.71
C GLY A 17 44.96 -15.11 17.51
N CYS A 18 43.97 -15.65 16.82
CA CYS A 18 44.18 -16.21 15.48
C CYS A 18 44.61 -15.06 14.56
N TYR A 19 45.92 -14.91 14.42
CA TYR A 19 46.59 -13.99 13.53
C TYR A 19 46.62 -14.63 12.12
N PHE A 20 45.70 -14.25 11.24
CA PHE A 20 45.89 -14.43 9.79
C PHE A 20 46.60 -13.18 9.28
N SER A 21 47.94 -13.17 9.40
CA SER A 21 48.72 -11.94 9.34
C SER A 21 48.89 -11.31 7.96
N GLU A 22 48.44 -11.95 6.86
CA GLU A 22 48.86 -11.48 5.52
C GLU A 22 47.99 -11.97 4.35
N GLU A 23 46.76 -12.41 4.61
CA GLU A 23 45.87 -12.76 3.51
C GLU A 23 45.22 -11.49 2.95
N LYS A 24 45.73 -10.99 1.82
CA LYS A 24 45.03 -9.98 1.02
C LYS A 24 43.79 -10.62 0.42
N SER A 25 42.72 -10.74 1.20
CA SER A 25 41.43 -11.20 0.69
C SER A 25 40.98 -10.24 -0.43
N PRO A 26 40.49 -10.77 -1.56
CA PRO A 26 39.90 -9.92 -2.59
C PRO A 26 38.73 -9.13 -1.99
N GLU A 27 38.45 -7.94 -2.54
CA GLU A 27 37.25 -7.20 -2.15
C GLU A 27 36.00 -8.05 -2.43
N GLU A 28 35.13 -8.12 -1.43
CA GLU A 28 33.89 -8.88 -1.52
C GLU A 28 32.98 -8.35 -2.65
N SER A 29 32.28 -9.27 -3.31
CA SER A 29 31.37 -8.95 -4.39
C SER A 29 30.14 -8.16 -3.92
N ARG A 30 29.48 -7.44 -4.84
CA ARG A 30 28.26 -6.68 -4.49
C ARG A 30 27.09 -7.62 -4.25
N MET A 31 26.30 -7.30 -3.23
CA MET A 31 25.03 -7.98 -2.96
C MET A 31 24.05 -7.79 -4.12
N GLN A 32 23.33 -8.86 -4.47
CA GLN A 32 22.18 -8.77 -5.36
C GLN A 32 21.04 -8.00 -4.70
N PRO A 33 20.25 -7.21 -5.46
CA PRO A 33 19.13 -6.48 -4.88
C PRO A 33 18.01 -7.46 -4.44
N PRO A 34 17.18 -7.10 -3.44
CA PRO A 34 16.11 -7.96 -2.93
C PRO A 34 15.13 -8.48 -4.01
N THR A 35 14.43 -9.58 -3.77
CA THR A 35 13.35 -10.01 -4.68
C THR A 35 12.09 -9.17 -4.47
N VAL A 36 11.40 -8.83 -5.55
CA VAL A 36 10.19 -8.00 -5.51
C VAL A 36 9.05 -8.68 -6.25
N VAL A 37 7.85 -8.68 -5.67
CA VAL A 37 6.62 -8.94 -6.42
C VAL A 37 5.98 -7.61 -6.79
N VAL A 38 5.60 -7.42 -8.05
CA VAL A 38 4.74 -6.29 -8.47
C VAL A 38 3.32 -6.83 -8.67
N ALA A 39 2.38 -6.33 -7.88
CA ALA A 39 0.97 -6.69 -7.96
C ALA A 39 0.20 -5.65 -8.79
N ILE A 40 -0.33 -6.10 -9.93
CA ILE A 40 -1.12 -5.30 -10.87
C ILE A 40 -2.57 -5.79 -10.77
N ILE A 41 -3.47 -4.94 -10.31
CA ILE A 41 -4.91 -5.20 -10.30
C ILE A 41 -5.55 -4.15 -11.20
N ALA A 42 -6.14 -4.57 -12.32
CA ALA A 42 -6.64 -3.64 -13.34
C ALA A 42 -8.11 -3.89 -13.68
N ARG A 43 -8.90 -2.81 -13.59
CA ARG A 43 -10.30 -2.75 -14.03
C ARG A 43 -10.53 -1.48 -14.83
N ASN A 44 -10.95 -1.61 -16.08
CA ASN A 44 -11.23 -0.52 -17.01
C ASN A 44 -10.11 0.52 -17.11
N ALA A 45 -8.88 0.02 -17.21
CA ALA A 45 -7.63 0.77 -17.21
C ALA A 45 -6.94 0.82 -18.59
N ALA A 46 -7.64 0.47 -19.69
CA ALA A 46 -7.03 0.39 -21.02
C ALA A 46 -6.32 1.70 -21.44
N HIS A 47 -6.86 2.83 -21.00
CA HIS A 47 -6.33 4.16 -21.25
C HIS A 47 -5.00 4.45 -20.53
N ALA A 48 -4.79 3.91 -19.32
CA ALA A 48 -3.61 4.19 -18.48
C ALA A 48 -2.51 3.13 -18.64
N LEU A 49 -2.89 1.89 -18.99
CA LEU A 49 -1.97 0.75 -19.07
C LEU A 49 -0.72 1.01 -19.94
N PRO A 50 -0.78 1.64 -21.14
CA PRO A 50 0.43 1.88 -21.92
C PRO A 50 1.50 2.71 -21.17
N TYR A 51 1.07 3.74 -20.44
CA TYR A 51 1.97 4.59 -19.65
C TYR A 51 2.51 3.84 -18.42
N TYR A 52 1.61 3.13 -17.73
CA TYR A 52 1.94 2.37 -16.52
C TYR A 52 2.93 1.24 -16.81
N LEU A 53 2.68 0.45 -17.85
CA LEU A 53 3.52 -0.68 -18.24
C LEU A 53 4.88 -0.20 -18.76
N GLY A 54 4.90 0.88 -19.56
CA GLY A 54 6.14 1.53 -19.96
C GLY A 54 6.96 2.05 -18.78
N ALA A 55 6.32 2.55 -17.72
CA ALA A 55 7.01 2.95 -16.49
C ALA A 55 7.61 1.76 -15.75
N LEU A 56 6.88 0.63 -15.63
CA LEU A 56 7.41 -0.61 -15.04
C LEU A 56 8.61 -1.16 -15.81
N GLU A 57 8.58 -1.11 -17.14
CA GLU A 57 9.71 -1.49 -18.00
C GLU A 57 10.95 -0.63 -17.73
N ARG A 58 10.76 0.68 -17.53
CA ARG A 58 11.85 1.63 -17.26
C ARG A 58 12.41 1.57 -15.85
N LEU A 59 11.77 0.89 -14.89
CA LEU A 59 12.31 0.75 -13.54
C LEU A 59 13.74 0.22 -13.59
N ASN A 60 14.65 0.97 -12.97
CA ASN A 60 16.05 0.62 -12.82
C ASN A 60 16.17 -0.45 -11.73
N TYR A 61 15.77 -1.67 -12.07
CA TYR A 61 15.79 -2.82 -11.17
C TYR A 61 15.90 -4.08 -12.03
N PRO A 62 16.73 -5.07 -11.67
CA PRO A 62 16.89 -6.27 -12.48
C PRO A 62 15.55 -7.00 -12.63
N LYS A 63 15.09 -7.18 -13.87
CA LYS A 63 13.77 -7.77 -14.15
C LYS A 63 13.68 -9.23 -13.69
N ASP A 64 14.80 -9.96 -13.74
CA ASP A 64 14.96 -11.31 -13.20
C ASP A 64 14.87 -11.39 -11.66
N ARG A 65 14.86 -10.25 -10.96
CA ARG A 65 14.57 -10.12 -9.53
C ARG A 65 13.14 -9.69 -9.24
N ILE A 66 12.32 -9.50 -10.27
CA ILE A 66 10.91 -9.10 -10.17
C ILE A 66 10.01 -10.25 -10.65
N SER A 67 9.05 -10.63 -9.82
CA SER A 67 7.88 -11.43 -10.25
C SER A 67 6.68 -10.51 -10.44
N VAL A 68 5.93 -10.70 -11.52
CA VAL A 68 4.68 -9.97 -11.74
C VAL A 68 3.50 -10.85 -11.35
N TRP A 69 2.60 -10.31 -10.53
CA TRP A 69 1.31 -10.91 -10.25
C TRP A 69 0.24 -9.98 -10.80
N ALA A 70 -0.51 -10.44 -11.79
CA ALA A 70 -1.47 -9.61 -12.51
C ALA A 70 -2.87 -10.23 -12.49
N ALA A 71 -3.85 -9.43 -12.11
CA ALA A 71 -5.27 -9.80 -12.14
C ALA A 71 -6.09 -8.70 -12.81
N THR A 72 -7.12 -9.12 -13.53
CA THR A 72 -8.09 -8.21 -14.13
C THR A 72 -9.50 -8.69 -13.89
N ASP A 73 -10.42 -7.77 -13.64
CA ASP A 73 -11.81 -8.09 -13.34
C ASP A 73 -12.78 -7.06 -13.91
N HIS A 74 -14.00 -7.49 -14.23
CA HIS A 74 -15.12 -6.62 -14.57
C HIS A 74 -14.78 -5.51 -15.59
N ASN A 75 -14.05 -5.91 -16.63
CA ASN A 75 -13.65 -5.04 -17.73
C ASN A 75 -14.73 -4.99 -18.81
N VAL A 76 -15.03 -3.77 -19.28
CA VAL A 76 -15.83 -3.49 -20.48
C VAL A 76 -14.99 -2.89 -21.61
N ASP A 77 -13.72 -2.57 -21.33
CA ASP A 77 -12.75 -2.04 -22.29
C ASP A 77 -11.64 -3.08 -22.62
N ASN A 78 -10.60 -2.64 -23.32
CA ASN A 78 -9.49 -3.49 -23.77
C ASN A 78 -8.45 -3.82 -22.68
N THR A 79 -8.72 -3.57 -21.39
CA THR A 79 -7.76 -3.78 -20.29
C THR A 79 -7.17 -5.19 -20.29
N THR A 80 -8.02 -6.22 -20.36
CA THR A 80 -7.58 -7.62 -20.35
C THR A 80 -6.67 -7.93 -21.53
N ALA A 81 -7.00 -7.42 -22.72
CA ALA A 81 -6.23 -7.67 -23.95
C ALA A 81 -4.84 -7.03 -23.89
N ILE A 82 -4.77 -5.74 -23.53
CA ILE A 82 -3.52 -4.98 -23.42
C ILE A 82 -2.59 -5.62 -22.39
N LEU A 83 -3.11 -5.93 -21.20
CA LEU A 83 -2.28 -6.48 -20.14
C LEU A 83 -1.80 -7.90 -20.50
N ARG A 84 -2.65 -8.74 -21.10
CA ARG A 84 -2.26 -10.08 -21.56
C ARG A 84 -1.16 -10.04 -22.62
N GLU A 85 -1.25 -9.14 -23.59
CA GLU A 85 -0.22 -8.97 -24.62
C GLU A 85 1.13 -8.61 -23.98
N TRP A 86 1.14 -7.60 -23.12
CA TRP A 86 2.34 -7.19 -22.40
C TRP A 86 2.95 -8.32 -21.57
N LEU A 87 2.14 -9.02 -20.78
CA LEU A 87 2.60 -10.15 -19.95
C LEU A 87 3.20 -11.26 -20.82
N THR A 88 2.61 -11.54 -21.97
CA THR A 88 3.10 -12.57 -22.91
C THR A 88 4.48 -12.23 -23.47
N VAL A 89 4.71 -10.95 -23.80
CA VAL A 89 6.01 -10.49 -24.31
C VAL A 89 7.05 -10.41 -23.20
N MET A 90 6.66 -9.94 -22.02
CA MET A 90 7.56 -9.60 -20.93
C MET A 90 7.93 -10.76 -20.01
N GLN A 91 7.17 -11.86 -20.02
CA GLN A 91 7.43 -13.03 -19.19
C GLN A 91 8.86 -13.59 -19.30
N LYS A 92 9.53 -13.40 -20.44
CA LYS A 92 10.91 -13.87 -20.66
C LYS A 92 11.97 -13.04 -19.94
N TYR A 93 11.64 -11.81 -19.53
CA TYR A 93 12.55 -10.91 -18.81
C TYR A 93 12.34 -10.93 -17.30
N TYR A 94 11.07 -11.09 -16.88
CA TYR A 94 10.72 -11.16 -15.47
C TYR A 94 11.01 -12.54 -14.88
N HIS A 95 11.29 -12.61 -13.58
CA HIS A 95 11.52 -13.88 -12.88
C HIS A 95 10.36 -14.86 -13.05
N TYR A 96 9.14 -14.33 -12.97
CA TYR A 96 7.90 -15.09 -13.07
C TYR A 96 6.73 -14.16 -13.36
N VAL A 97 5.72 -14.68 -14.06
CA VAL A 97 4.45 -14.00 -14.29
C VAL A 97 3.30 -14.91 -13.86
N GLU A 98 2.49 -14.43 -12.92
CA GLU A 98 1.19 -15.03 -12.57
C GLU A 98 0.08 -14.20 -13.23
N TRP A 99 -0.73 -14.82 -14.08
CA TRP A 99 -1.83 -14.17 -14.80
C TRP A 99 -3.19 -14.70 -14.37
N ARG A 100 -4.09 -13.81 -13.95
CA ARG A 100 -5.41 -14.15 -13.39
C ARG A 100 -6.52 -13.29 -14.02
N PRO A 101 -6.93 -13.59 -15.26
CA PRO A 101 -8.01 -12.88 -15.91
C PRO A 101 -9.38 -13.31 -15.36
N MET A 102 -10.32 -12.37 -15.31
CA MET A 102 -11.73 -12.60 -15.11
C MET A 102 -12.52 -11.78 -16.14
N ASP A 103 -13.01 -12.47 -17.18
CA ASP A 103 -13.76 -11.82 -18.26
C ASP A 103 -15.23 -11.59 -17.91
N GLN A 104 -15.76 -12.34 -16.93
CA GLN A 104 -17.15 -12.23 -16.48
C GLN A 104 -17.26 -12.36 -14.94
N PRO A 105 -18.21 -11.63 -14.31
CA PRO A 105 -19.12 -10.67 -14.94
C PRO A 105 -18.41 -9.34 -15.29
N ALA A 106 -18.99 -8.54 -16.20
CA ALA A 106 -18.45 -7.24 -16.60
C ALA A 106 -18.75 -6.10 -15.59
N SER A 107 -19.65 -6.35 -14.64
CA SER A 107 -20.12 -5.40 -13.63
C SER A 107 -20.48 -6.09 -12.32
N TYR A 108 -20.35 -5.40 -11.19
CA TYR A 108 -20.85 -5.90 -9.91
C TYR A 108 -22.38 -5.79 -9.84
N ALA A 109 -23.03 -6.74 -9.16
CA ALA A 109 -24.48 -6.69 -8.95
C ALA A 109 -24.88 -5.40 -8.21
N GLY A 110 -25.84 -4.66 -8.78
CA GLY A 110 -26.32 -3.39 -8.22
C GLY A 110 -25.36 -2.20 -8.38
N GLU A 111 -24.28 -2.34 -9.17
CA GLU A 111 -23.43 -1.19 -9.46
C GLU A 111 -24.15 -0.18 -10.38
N LEU A 112 -24.01 1.12 -10.08
CA LEU A 112 -24.63 2.18 -10.90
C LEU A 112 -23.76 2.55 -12.12
N GLY A 113 -22.52 2.06 -12.13
CA GLY A 113 -21.54 2.29 -13.18
C GLY A 113 -20.13 1.93 -12.71
N PRO A 114 -19.12 2.01 -13.59
CA PRO A 114 -17.73 1.57 -13.31
C PRO A 114 -17.04 2.28 -12.14
N LYS A 115 -17.56 3.45 -11.73
CA LYS A 115 -17.04 4.25 -10.61
C LYS A 115 -17.78 4.01 -9.29
N HIS A 116 -18.88 3.25 -9.29
CA HIS A 116 -19.53 2.86 -8.05
C HIS A 116 -18.69 1.79 -7.33
N TRP A 117 -18.54 1.95 -6.01
CA TRP A 117 -17.84 1.01 -5.14
C TRP A 117 -18.82 0.34 -4.16
N PRO A 118 -19.58 -0.68 -4.62
CA PRO A 118 -20.37 -1.49 -3.71
C PRO A 118 -19.47 -2.34 -2.79
N ASN A 119 -19.98 -2.76 -1.64
CA ASN A 119 -19.22 -3.60 -0.68
C ASN A 119 -18.65 -4.87 -1.32
N SER A 120 -19.35 -5.45 -2.30
CA SER A 120 -18.87 -6.60 -3.08
C SER A 120 -17.58 -6.31 -3.85
N ARG A 121 -17.42 -5.08 -4.36
CA ARG A 121 -16.19 -4.62 -5.03
C ARG A 121 -15.05 -4.45 -4.03
N TYR A 122 -15.29 -3.77 -2.90
CA TYR A 122 -14.27 -3.64 -1.84
C TYR A 122 -13.77 -5.01 -1.40
N GLU A 123 -14.70 -5.94 -1.13
CA GLU A 123 -14.36 -7.30 -0.74
C GLU A 123 -13.51 -8.02 -1.80
N TYR A 124 -13.90 -7.94 -3.06
CA TYR A 124 -13.19 -8.62 -4.13
C TYR A 124 -11.78 -8.05 -4.34
N VAL A 125 -11.63 -6.72 -4.33
CA VAL A 125 -10.30 -6.07 -4.39
C VAL A 125 -9.43 -6.47 -3.19
N MET A 126 -9.99 -6.51 -1.98
CA MET A 126 -9.26 -7.00 -0.80
C MET A 126 -8.82 -8.46 -0.95
N LYS A 127 -9.67 -9.32 -1.51
CA LYS A 127 -9.33 -10.72 -1.83
C LYS A 127 -8.21 -10.83 -2.87
N LEU A 128 -8.20 -9.99 -3.91
CA LEU A 128 -7.12 -9.92 -4.88
C LEU A 128 -5.81 -9.44 -4.24
N LYS A 129 -5.85 -8.36 -3.45
CA LYS A 129 -4.69 -7.86 -2.71
C LYS A 129 -4.13 -8.92 -1.77
N GLN A 130 -4.99 -9.66 -1.07
CA GLN A 130 -4.60 -10.80 -0.22
C GLN A 130 -3.99 -11.95 -1.03
N ALA A 131 -4.55 -12.29 -2.19
CA ALA A 131 -4.02 -13.34 -3.05
C ALA A 131 -2.60 -12.99 -3.54
N ALA A 132 -2.36 -11.75 -3.94
CA ALA A 132 -1.03 -11.26 -4.30
C ALA A 132 -0.05 -11.32 -3.12
N LEU A 133 -0.49 -10.94 -1.91
CA LEU A 133 0.34 -11.03 -0.69
C LEU A 133 0.71 -12.48 -0.38
N ASN A 134 -0.24 -13.40 -0.49
CA ASN A 134 -0.02 -14.83 -0.29
C ASN A 134 0.92 -15.40 -1.35
N PHE A 135 0.78 -14.98 -2.60
CA PHE A 135 1.70 -15.35 -3.67
C PHE A 135 3.13 -14.90 -3.36
N ALA A 136 3.32 -13.63 -2.98
CA ALA A 136 4.63 -13.09 -2.64
C ALA A 136 5.30 -13.84 -1.47
N ARG A 137 4.53 -14.14 -0.40
CA ARG A 137 5.00 -14.95 0.73
C ARG A 137 5.42 -16.35 0.31
N LYS A 138 4.62 -17.04 -0.50
CA LYS A 138 4.92 -18.40 -0.99
C LYS A 138 6.16 -18.44 -1.87
N ARG A 139 6.47 -17.35 -2.55
CA ARG A 139 7.65 -17.20 -3.42
C ARG A 139 8.88 -16.66 -2.69
N TRP A 140 8.80 -16.46 -1.37
CA TRP A 140 9.89 -15.90 -0.56
C TRP A 140 10.36 -14.53 -1.08
N ALA A 141 9.42 -13.70 -1.55
CA ALA A 141 9.73 -12.35 -1.96
C ALA A 141 10.13 -11.49 -0.75
N ASP A 142 11.18 -10.69 -0.90
CA ASP A 142 11.59 -9.74 0.14
C ASP A 142 10.61 -8.56 0.24
N TYR A 143 10.06 -8.15 -0.91
CA TYR A 143 9.13 -7.04 -1.02
C TYR A 143 7.95 -7.36 -1.94
N ILE A 144 6.84 -6.66 -1.71
CA ILE A 144 5.73 -6.59 -2.67
C ILE A 144 5.33 -5.12 -2.89
N LEU A 145 5.31 -4.68 -4.15
CA LEU A 145 4.79 -3.40 -4.60
C LEU A 145 3.37 -3.59 -5.08
N TYR A 146 2.42 -2.88 -4.48
CA TYR A 146 1.12 -2.63 -5.06
C TYR A 146 1.18 -1.26 -5.72
N ALA A 147 0.78 -1.17 -6.99
CA ALA A 147 0.67 0.10 -7.69
C ALA A 147 -0.58 0.08 -8.55
N ASP A 148 -1.54 0.93 -8.21
CA ASP A 148 -2.74 1.16 -9.00
C ASP A 148 -2.34 1.57 -10.44
N THR A 149 -3.12 1.13 -11.41
CA THR A 149 -2.75 1.21 -12.85
C THR A 149 -2.80 2.62 -13.43
N ASP A 150 -3.35 3.57 -12.68
CA ASP A 150 -3.35 5.00 -12.95
C ASP A 150 -2.22 5.75 -12.23
N ASN A 151 -1.37 5.06 -11.44
CA ASN A 151 -0.21 5.65 -10.78
C ASN A 151 1.09 5.34 -11.55
N ILE A 152 1.58 6.30 -12.30
CA ILE A 152 2.74 6.18 -13.19
C ILE A 152 4.02 6.41 -12.39
N LEU A 153 4.87 5.37 -12.28
CA LEU A 153 6.18 5.45 -11.64
C LEU A 153 7.18 6.21 -12.55
N THR A 154 7.10 7.53 -12.57
CA THR A 154 7.87 8.37 -13.51
C THR A 154 9.37 8.32 -13.25
N ASN A 155 9.81 8.08 -12.00
CA ASN A 155 11.22 7.92 -11.67
C ASN A 155 11.65 6.43 -11.72
N PRO A 156 12.62 6.06 -12.59
CA PRO A 156 13.17 4.71 -12.68
C PRO A 156 13.70 4.13 -11.36
N ASP A 157 14.18 4.96 -10.45
CA ASP A 157 14.82 4.54 -9.19
C ASP A 157 13.81 4.37 -8.04
N THR A 158 12.51 4.55 -8.29
CA THR A 158 11.44 4.51 -7.26
C THR A 158 11.53 3.30 -6.34
N LEU A 159 11.72 2.09 -6.89
CA LEU A 159 11.86 0.87 -6.07
C LEU A 159 13.10 0.92 -5.19
N GLN A 160 14.26 1.28 -5.73
CA GLN A 160 15.52 1.32 -4.98
C GLN A 160 15.44 2.34 -3.83
N LEU A 161 14.90 3.53 -4.11
CA LEU A 161 14.73 4.59 -3.12
C LEU A 161 13.82 4.15 -1.97
N MET A 162 12.68 3.51 -2.27
CA MET A 162 11.78 3.01 -1.22
C MET A 162 12.36 1.83 -0.43
N ILE A 163 13.12 0.94 -1.09
CA ILE A 163 13.80 -0.19 -0.44
C ILE A 163 14.87 0.32 0.53
N ALA A 164 15.60 1.38 0.17
CA ALA A 164 16.66 1.98 0.98
C ALA A 164 16.14 2.53 2.32
N GLU A 165 14.89 3.02 2.36
CA GLU A 165 14.25 3.55 3.57
C GLU A 165 13.94 2.47 4.63
N ASN A 166 13.94 1.19 4.24
CA ASN A 166 13.79 0.02 5.13
C ASN A 166 12.57 0.10 6.09
N LYS A 167 11.48 0.69 5.61
CA LYS A 167 10.21 0.80 6.35
C LYS A 167 9.38 -0.48 6.19
N SER A 168 8.42 -0.67 7.08
CA SER A 168 7.43 -1.76 6.98
C SER A 168 6.51 -1.53 5.79
N VAL A 169 5.83 -0.38 5.78
CA VAL A 169 4.95 0.06 4.69
C VAL A 169 5.38 1.46 4.29
N ILE A 170 5.72 1.64 3.02
CA ILE A 170 6.12 2.93 2.46
C ILE A 170 5.34 3.22 1.19
N ALA A 171 4.79 4.42 1.08
CA ALA A 171 4.12 4.90 -0.12
C ALA A 171 4.90 6.10 -0.66
N PRO A 172 5.30 6.10 -1.95
CA PRO A 172 5.85 7.29 -2.57
C PRO A 172 4.73 8.33 -2.69
N MET A 173 4.99 9.57 -2.29
CA MET A 173 3.95 10.59 -2.31
C MET A 173 3.54 10.92 -3.75
N LEU A 174 2.31 10.56 -4.11
CA LEU A 174 1.68 10.84 -5.39
C LEU A 174 1.51 12.35 -5.58
N ASP A 175 1.96 12.88 -6.73
CA ASP A 175 1.80 14.30 -7.06
C ASP A 175 0.56 14.55 -7.92
N SER A 176 -0.55 14.90 -7.27
CA SER A 176 -1.81 15.25 -7.93
C SER A 176 -1.96 16.77 -8.16
N GLN A 177 -2.99 17.18 -8.88
CA GLN A 177 -3.45 18.58 -8.81
C GLN A 177 -4.29 18.79 -7.54
N GLY A 178 -4.24 20.00 -6.98
CA GLY A 178 -5.01 20.34 -5.78
C GLY A 178 -4.54 19.66 -4.50
N ALA A 179 -5.50 19.37 -3.60
CA ALA A 179 -5.24 18.89 -2.25
C ALA A 179 -5.39 17.38 -2.07
N TYR A 180 -5.50 16.61 -3.16
CA TYR A 180 -5.51 15.15 -3.10
C TYR A 180 -4.10 14.60 -2.84
N SER A 181 -3.98 13.44 -2.19
CA SER A 181 -2.73 12.68 -2.07
C SER A 181 -3.02 11.25 -1.64
N ASN A 182 -2.08 10.34 -1.91
CA ASN A 182 -2.18 8.93 -1.55
C ASN A 182 -1.85 8.61 -0.06
N PHE A 183 -2.11 9.56 0.85
CA PHE A 183 -1.88 9.42 2.30
C PHE A 183 -2.79 10.35 3.10
N TRP A 184 -3.06 9.99 4.35
CA TRP A 184 -3.75 10.85 5.32
C TRP A 184 -2.85 11.16 6.51
N CYS A 185 -2.82 12.41 6.99
CA CYS A 185 -2.09 12.77 8.21
C CYS A 185 -2.89 12.55 9.50
N GLY A 186 -4.17 12.20 9.40
CA GLY A 186 -5.04 12.00 10.55
C GLY A 186 -6.21 11.09 10.23
N ILE A 187 -6.68 10.40 11.26
CA ILE A 187 -7.91 9.61 11.26
C ILE A 187 -8.75 9.96 12.48
N THR A 188 -10.07 9.92 12.32
CA THR A 188 -11.04 10.00 13.41
C THR A 188 -11.06 8.67 14.20
N PRO A 189 -11.62 8.63 15.42
CA PRO A 189 -11.81 7.38 16.15
C PRO A 189 -12.63 6.31 15.39
N GLN A 190 -13.49 6.76 14.46
CA GLN A 190 -14.32 5.93 13.59
C GLN A 190 -13.59 5.48 12.31
N GLY A 191 -12.32 5.85 12.11
CA GLY A 191 -11.52 5.40 10.95
C GLY A 191 -11.59 6.31 9.72
N TYR A 192 -12.34 7.43 9.76
CA TYR A 192 -12.44 8.36 8.64
C TYR A 192 -11.30 9.37 8.57
N TYR A 193 -11.08 9.92 7.38
CA TYR A 193 -10.15 11.02 7.13
C TYR A 193 -10.28 12.16 8.14
N ARG A 194 -9.14 12.63 8.65
CA ARG A 194 -9.04 13.85 9.45
C ARG A 194 -7.85 14.68 8.96
N ARG A 195 -8.10 15.93 8.57
CA ARG A 195 -7.05 16.89 8.22
C ARG A 195 -6.28 17.33 9.47
N THR A 196 -4.97 17.52 9.33
CA THR A 196 -4.10 18.02 10.40
C THR A 196 -3.17 19.11 9.87
N ALA A 197 -2.55 19.87 10.77
CA ALA A 197 -1.60 20.94 10.42
C ALA A 197 -0.39 20.43 9.62
N GLU A 198 -0.04 19.15 9.74
CA GLU A 198 1.08 18.51 9.04
C GLU A 198 0.79 18.21 7.56
N TYR A 199 -0.48 18.25 7.14
CA TYR A 199 -0.87 17.79 5.81
C TYR A 199 -0.24 18.62 4.69
N PHE A 200 -0.49 19.93 4.66
CA PHE A 200 0.00 20.81 3.60
C PHE A 200 1.53 20.92 3.58
N PRO A 201 2.24 21.07 4.73
CA PRO A 201 3.70 21.03 4.76
C PRO A 201 4.29 19.74 4.16
N THR A 202 3.68 18.59 4.45
CA THR A 202 4.09 17.30 3.88
C THR A 202 3.81 17.26 2.38
N ARG A 203 2.58 17.60 1.96
CA ARG A 203 2.13 17.58 0.56
C ARG A 203 2.92 18.53 -0.34
N HIS A 204 3.23 19.71 0.14
CA HIS A 204 4.01 20.72 -0.58
C HIS A 204 5.53 20.47 -0.49
N ARG A 205 5.95 19.36 0.14
CA ARG A 205 7.36 18.96 0.25
C ARG A 205 8.20 20.02 0.95
N HIS A 206 7.65 20.72 1.95
CA HIS A 206 8.43 21.62 2.80
C HIS A 206 9.49 20.84 3.59
N ARG A 207 9.21 19.56 3.86
CA ARG A 207 10.16 18.59 4.41
C ARG A 207 10.19 17.36 3.50
N LEU A 208 11.38 16.80 3.31
CA LEU A 208 11.64 15.59 2.55
C LEU A 208 11.95 14.43 3.51
N GLY A 209 11.75 13.20 3.04
CA GLY A 209 11.96 11.96 3.78
C GLY A 209 10.67 11.18 4.05
N CYS A 210 10.77 10.17 4.91
CA CYS A 210 9.64 9.35 5.34
C CYS A 210 8.93 9.95 6.56
N PHE A 211 7.62 10.17 6.45
CA PHE A 211 6.79 10.64 7.56
C PHE A 211 5.78 9.58 7.98
N PRO A 212 5.69 9.26 9.29
CA PRO A 212 4.70 8.31 9.77
C PRO A 212 3.30 8.90 9.59
N VAL A 213 2.40 8.11 9.03
CA VAL A 213 1.02 8.51 8.74
C VAL A 213 0.06 7.38 9.11
N PRO A 214 -1.18 7.69 9.53
CA PRO A 214 -2.16 6.65 9.84
C PRO A 214 -2.66 5.86 8.63
N MET A 215 -2.52 6.39 7.41
CA MET A 215 -3.02 5.72 6.20
C MET A 215 -2.18 6.11 4.97
N VAL A 216 -1.90 5.12 4.13
CA VAL A 216 -1.39 5.28 2.75
C VAL A 216 -2.16 4.36 1.81
N HIS A 217 -2.27 4.74 0.54
CA HIS A 217 -2.98 3.95 -0.46
C HIS A 217 -2.40 4.09 -1.87
N SER A 218 -3.05 3.42 -2.81
CA SER A 218 -2.81 3.38 -4.26
C SER A 218 -1.46 2.87 -4.74
N THR A 219 -0.34 3.40 -4.23
CA THR A 219 0.99 2.85 -4.47
C THR A 219 1.70 2.64 -3.16
N VAL A 220 1.96 1.37 -2.79
CA VAL A 220 2.60 1.01 -1.52
C VAL A 220 3.59 -0.13 -1.72
N LEU A 221 4.77 -0.01 -1.13
CA LEU A 221 5.76 -1.08 -1.03
C LEU A 221 5.74 -1.65 0.40
N LEU A 222 5.58 -2.97 0.49
CA LEU A 222 5.62 -3.71 1.75
C LEU A 222 6.93 -4.48 1.87
N ASN A 223 7.62 -4.33 3.00
CA ASN A 223 8.83 -5.09 3.33
C ASN A 223 8.47 -6.38 4.07
N LEU A 224 8.34 -7.47 3.33
CA LEU A 224 7.87 -8.77 3.83
C LEU A 224 8.85 -9.44 4.81
N ARG A 225 10.08 -8.92 4.90
CA ARG A 225 11.12 -9.39 5.83
C ARG A 225 10.88 -8.96 7.28
N LYS A 226 10.02 -7.97 7.54
CA LYS A 226 9.70 -7.51 8.90
C LYS A 226 8.78 -8.52 9.59
N GLU A 227 9.05 -8.86 10.85
CA GLU A 227 8.30 -9.89 11.58
C GLU A 227 6.78 -9.62 11.65
N GLY A 228 6.39 -8.36 11.88
CA GLY A 228 4.98 -7.95 11.93
C GLY A 228 4.22 -8.23 10.62
N MET A 229 4.91 -8.34 9.48
CA MET A 229 4.27 -8.68 8.20
C MET A 229 3.66 -10.07 8.19
N LYS A 230 4.02 -10.99 9.09
CA LYS A 230 3.36 -12.30 9.20
C LYS A 230 1.88 -12.17 9.60
N LYS A 231 1.53 -11.11 10.33
CA LYS A 231 0.17 -10.85 10.83
C LYS A 231 -0.67 -9.97 9.90
N LEU A 232 -0.04 -9.29 8.94
CA LEU A 232 -0.73 -8.42 7.99
C LEU A 232 -1.68 -9.24 7.10
N ALA A 233 -2.90 -8.73 6.92
CA ALA A 233 -3.86 -9.26 5.95
C ALA A 233 -4.67 -8.12 5.32
N PHE A 234 -4.93 -8.22 4.01
CA PHE A 234 -5.95 -7.43 3.33
C PHE A 234 -7.33 -8.07 3.48
N TYR A 235 -7.39 -9.40 3.57
CA TYR A 235 -8.64 -10.15 3.73
C TYR A 235 -8.40 -11.51 4.45
N PRO A 236 -9.34 -11.99 5.28
CA PRO A 236 -10.49 -11.27 5.81
C PRO A 236 -10.06 -10.09 6.70
N PRO A 237 -10.93 -9.09 6.93
CA PRO A 237 -10.66 -8.05 7.92
C PRO A 237 -10.32 -8.63 9.28
N HIS A 238 -9.57 -7.88 10.08
CA HIS A 238 -9.26 -8.28 11.45
C HIS A 238 -10.54 -8.53 12.26
N LYS A 239 -10.54 -9.52 13.15
CA LYS A 239 -11.71 -9.90 13.97
C LYS A 239 -12.30 -8.74 14.79
N ASP A 240 -11.47 -7.78 15.18
CA ASP A 240 -11.84 -6.61 15.99
C ASP A 240 -12.12 -5.37 15.11
N TYR A 241 -12.26 -5.53 13.79
CA TYR A 241 -12.52 -4.44 12.86
C TYR A 241 -13.96 -3.95 12.97
N SER A 242 -14.14 -2.65 13.24
CA SER A 242 -15.45 -1.99 13.39
C SER A 242 -15.58 -0.68 12.61
N TRP A 243 -14.62 -0.42 11.72
CA TRP A 243 -14.55 0.77 10.88
C TRP A 243 -15.30 0.55 9.55
N PRO A 244 -15.46 1.59 8.70
CA PRO A 244 -16.12 1.48 7.41
C PRO A 244 -15.53 0.38 6.53
N TYR A 245 -16.36 -0.37 5.82
CA TYR A 245 -15.90 -1.47 4.98
C TYR A 245 -15.33 -0.96 3.65
N ASP A 246 -14.07 -0.53 3.70
CA ASP A 246 -13.31 0.10 2.64
C ASP A 246 -11.90 -0.51 2.65
N ASP A 247 -11.34 -0.81 1.49
CA ASP A 247 -10.11 -1.58 1.39
C ASP A 247 -8.86 -0.84 1.93
N ILE A 248 -8.81 0.49 1.82
CA ILE A 248 -7.69 1.28 2.33
C ILE A 248 -7.79 1.46 3.85
N ILE A 249 -9.00 1.59 4.38
CA ILE A 249 -9.24 1.71 5.83
C ILE A 249 -9.00 0.35 6.52
N VAL A 250 -9.49 -0.75 5.93
CA VAL A 250 -9.24 -2.12 6.42
C VAL A 250 -7.74 -2.41 6.43
N PHE A 251 -7.03 -2.06 5.37
CA PHE A 251 -5.58 -2.21 5.30
C PHE A 251 -4.84 -1.43 6.38
N ALA A 252 -5.17 -0.14 6.56
CA ALA A 252 -4.56 0.69 7.60
C ALA A 252 -4.79 0.14 9.01
N PHE A 253 -6.01 -0.32 9.30
CA PHE A 253 -6.31 -0.99 10.57
C PHE A 253 -5.49 -2.26 10.75
N SER A 254 -5.38 -3.09 9.71
CA SER A 254 -4.60 -4.33 9.71
C SER A 254 -3.12 -4.06 10.02
N CYS A 255 -2.53 -3.04 9.40
CA CYS A 255 -1.18 -2.58 9.72
C CYS A 255 -1.04 -2.18 11.19
N ARG A 256 -1.98 -1.36 11.70
CA ARG A 256 -1.98 -0.93 13.11
C ARG A 256 -2.09 -2.12 14.07
N ALA A 257 -2.99 -3.05 13.82
CA ALA A 257 -3.18 -4.26 14.63
C ALA A 257 -1.94 -5.17 14.61
N ALA A 258 -1.18 -5.18 13.51
CA ALA A 258 0.07 -5.89 13.36
C ALA A 258 1.31 -5.15 13.93
N GLY A 259 1.14 -3.93 14.47
CA GLY A 259 2.25 -3.10 14.97
C GLY A 259 3.16 -2.54 13.87
N LEU A 260 2.61 -2.33 12.66
CA LEU A 260 3.34 -1.85 11.50
C LEU A 260 3.12 -0.34 11.30
N PHE A 261 4.21 0.40 11.13
CA PHE A 261 4.15 1.81 10.75
C PHE A 261 3.93 1.96 9.26
N LEU A 262 2.99 2.83 8.89
CA LEU A 262 2.82 3.31 7.53
C LEU A 262 3.57 4.64 7.37
N SER A 263 4.28 4.80 6.27
CA SER A 263 5.06 6.00 5.98
C SER A 263 4.75 6.53 4.59
N THR A 264 4.53 7.84 4.48
CA THR A 264 4.54 8.54 3.19
C THR A 264 5.96 9.03 2.91
N PHE A 265 6.41 8.90 1.67
CA PHE A 265 7.75 9.25 1.24
C PHE A 265 7.70 10.49 0.34
N SER A 266 8.00 11.63 0.96
CA SER A 266 8.09 12.92 0.30
C SER A 266 9.52 13.12 -0.21
N THR A 267 9.71 13.21 -1.52
CA THR A 267 11.04 13.34 -2.12
C THR A 267 11.03 14.26 -3.34
N ARG A 268 12.23 14.66 -3.77
CA ARG A 268 12.53 15.32 -5.04
C ARG A 268 13.74 14.63 -5.69
N PRO A 269 13.70 14.26 -6.98
CA PRO A 269 12.57 14.39 -7.92
C PRO A 269 11.36 13.52 -7.53
N LEU A 270 10.21 13.81 -8.14
CA LEU A 270 8.96 13.07 -7.93
C LEU A 270 9.14 11.60 -8.32
N LEU A 271 8.44 10.71 -7.63
CA LEU A 271 8.51 9.27 -7.91
C LEU A 271 7.31 8.75 -8.69
N VAL A 272 6.12 9.28 -8.37
CA VAL A 272 4.86 8.79 -8.89
C VAL A 272 3.94 9.96 -9.23
N GLU A 273 3.37 9.90 -10.42
CA GLU A 273 2.40 10.87 -10.93
C GLU A 273 1.16 10.11 -11.40
N PRO A 274 -0.04 10.69 -11.25
CA PRO A 274 -1.24 10.04 -11.75
C PRO A 274 -1.33 10.20 -13.28
N CYS A 275 -1.88 9.21 -13.98
CA CYS A 275 -2.11 9.25 -15.42
C CYS A 275 -3.18 10.29 -15.79
N HIS A 276 -4.09 10.60 -14.87
CA HIS A 276 -5.11 11.63 -14.98
C HIS A 276 -5.18 12.44 -13.69
N TYR A 277 -5.43 13.75 -13.81
CA TYR A 277 -5.41 14.65 -12.66
C TYR A 277 -6.75 14.75 -11.97
N ALA A 278 -6.66 15.16 -10.70
CA ALA A 278 -7.78 15.68 -9.96
C ALA A 278 -8.47 16.83 -10.71
N GLY A 279 -9.70 16.67 -11.20
CA GLY A 279 -10.50 17.70 -11.88
C GLY A 279 -10.55 17.60 -13.41
N ASP A 280 -10.27 16.44 -14.00
CA ASP A 280 -10.47 16.23 -15.44
C ASP A 280 -11.97 16.31 -15.79
N PRO A 281 -12.40 17.11 -16.79
CA PRO A 281 -13.83 17.26 -17.14
C PRO A 281 -14.52 15.93 -17.49
N GLN A 282 -13.74 14.93 -17.92
CA GLN A 282 -14.24 13.61 -18.29
C GLN A 282 -14.04 12.56 -17.17
N TRP A 283 -13.31 12.89 -16.10
CA TRP A 283 -12.90 11.92 -15.08
C TRP A 283 -12.75 12.55 -13.69
N VAL A 284 -13.47 11.98 -12.72
CA VAL A 284 -13.39 12.36 -11.31
C VAL A 284 -12.84 11.17 -10.50
N SER A 285 -11.67 11.31 -9.90
CA SER A 285 -11.22 10.48 -8.77
C SER A 285 -12.13 10.71 -7.57
N ASP A 286 -12.44 9.61 -6.90
CA ASP A 286 -13.22 9.46 -5.66
C ASP A 286 -12.75 10.31 -4.46
N THR A 287 -11.64 11.04 -4.62
CA THR A 287 -11.04 11.92 -3.61
C THR A 287 -10.91 13.37 -4.09
N GLU A 288 -11.22 13.68 -5.34
CA GLU A 288 -11.11 15.03 -5.91
C GLU A 288 -12.12 16.00 -5.30
N THR A 289 -13.28 15.48 -4.89
CA THR A 289 -14.34 16.25 -4.24
C THR A 289 -14.23 16.22 -2.72
N SER A 290 -13.05 15.87 -2.17
CA SER A 290 -12.75 16.14 -0.76
C SER A 290 -12.58 17.65 -0.56
N THR A 291 -13.71 18.33 -0.37
CA THR A 291 -13.77 19.75 -0.06
C THR A 291 -12.91 20.05 1.17
N LEU A 292 -12.33 21.26 1.19
CA LEU A 292 -11.64 21.84 2.33
C LEU A 292 -12.50 21.66 3.60
N TRP A 293 -12.11 20.70 4.45
CA TRP A 293 -12.82 20.46 5.69
C TRP A 293 -12.37 21.44 6.76
N ASP A 294 -13.13 22.53 6.89
CA ASP A 294 -13.32 23.28 8.15
C ASP A 294 -14.79 23.73 8.33
N ASN A 295 -15.72 23.18 7.54
CA ASN A 295 -17.14 23.50 7.66
C ASN A 295 -18.02 22.25 7.56
N ASP A 296 -18.39 21.73 8.74
CA ASP A 296 -19.28 20.57 8.93
C ASP A 296 -20.71 20.79 8.37
N ALA A 297 -21.06 22.01 7.91
CA ALA A 297 -22.38 22.34 7.35
C ALA A 297 -22.53 22.04 5.85
N VAL A 298 -21.45 21.66 5.14
CA VAL A 298 -21.49 21.42 3.68
C VAL A 298 -21.51 19.93 3.38
N ARG A 299 -22.56 19.48 2.69
CA ARG A 299 -22.71 18.09 2.26
C ARG A 299 -21.81 17.82 1.05
N THR A 300 -20.92 16.84 1.19
CA THR A 300 -20.10 16.30 0.09
C THR A 300 -20.88 15.21 -0.66
N ASP A 301 -20.55 15.03 -1.93
CA ASP A 301 -20.96 13.91 -2.80
C ASP A 301 -20.34 12.57 -2.37
N TRP A 302 -19.32 12.61 -1.51
CA TRP A 302 -18.70 11.45 -0.88
C TRP A 302 -19.70 10.63 -0.03
N ARG A 303 -20.15 9.48 -0.56
CA ARG A 303 -21.04 8.53 0.15
C ARG A 303 -20.28 7.49 0.99
N GLY A 304 -18.95 7.60 1.06
CA GLY A 304 -18.02 6.73 1.78
C GLY A 304 -17.72 7.13 3.23
N SER A 305 -18.26 8.24 3.75
CA SER A 305 -18.46 8.41 5.20
C SER A 305 -19.83 8.99 5.49
N HIS A 306 -20.63 8.26 6.24
CA HIS A 306 -21.72 8.90 6.96
C HIS A 306 -21.12 9.54 8.22
N LYS A 307 -21.18 10.87 8.29
CA LYS A 307 -20.89 11.65 9.49
C LYS A 307 -22.19 11.78 10.28
N THR A 308 -22.28 11.16 11.44
CA THR A 308 -23.35 11.42 12.40
C THR A 308 -23.02 12.69 13.18
N LEU A 309 -23.95 13.64 13.22
CA LEU A 309 -23.93 14.78 14.13
C LEU A 309 -23.96 14.29 15.57
N LYS A 310 -23.10 14.83 16.43
CA LYS A 310 -23.17 14.59 17.88
C LYS A 310 -24.46 15.25 18.39
N GLY A 311 -25.51 14.45 18.62
CA GLY A 311 -26.81 14.89 19.13
C GLY A 311 -28.01 14.73 18.17
N ALA A 312 -27.85 14.11 17.00
CA ALA A 312 -29.00 13.79 16.14
C ALA A 312 -29.54 12.38 16.46
N GLY A 313 -30.83 12.28 16.79
CA GLY A 313 -31.55 11.02 16.94
C GLY A 313 -31.58 10.18 15.64
N PRO A 314 -31.89 8.88 15.72
CA PRO A 314 -31.80 7.98 14.58
C PRO A 314 -32.74 8.40 13.44
N ALA A 315 -32.24 8.38 12.20
CA ALA A 315 -33.04 8.65 11.01
C ALA A 315 -34.09 7.52 10.80
N PRO A 316 -35.33 7.86 10.39
CA PRO A 316 -36.43 6.92 10.33
C PRO A 316 -36.38 6.13 9.02
N ASP A 317 -35.91 4.88 9.11
CA ASP A 317 -36.37 3.77 8.26
C ASP A 317 -35.83 2.46 8.82
N MET A 318 -36.38 2.06 9.98
CA MET A 318 -36.49 0.68 10.43
C MET A 318 -37.68 0.60 11.39
N LEU A 319 -38.89 0.68 10.84
CA LEU A 319 -40.06 0.18 11.55
C LEU A 319 -40.02 -1.34 11.48
N SER A 320 -39.46 -1.99 12.51
CA SER A 320 -40.17 -3.09 13.19
C SER A 320 -39.38 -3.61 14.39
N VAL A 321 -40.15 -3.87 15.44
CA VAL A 321 -39.86 -4.66 16.65
C VAL A 321 -39.48 -3.81 17.85
N GLY A 322 -40.52 -3.52 18.64
CA GLY A 322 -40.45 -2.74 19.86
C GLY A 322 -39.85 -3.50 21.03
N TYR A 323 -39.32 -2.72 21.97
CA TYR A 323 -39.42 -3.05 23.38
C TYR A 323 -39.44 -1.74 24.19
N ARG A 324 -40.29 -1.74 25.20
CA ARG A 324 -40.70 -0.59 26.02
C ARG A 324 -39.59 -0.10 26.95
N ASP A 325 -39.60 1.20 27.20
CA ASP A 325 -38.96 1.85 28.33
C ASP A 325 -39.40 1.24 29.67
N GLU A 326 -38.47 1.15 30.62
CA GLU A 326 -38.68 1.59 32.00
C GLU A 326 -37.32 1.61 32.76
N LEU A 327 -36.92 2.82 33.17
CA LEU A 327 -35.91 3.24 34.16
C LEU A 327 -34.40 3.13 33.83
#